data_AF-A0A2I0D0I6-F1
#
_entry.id   AF-A0A2I0D0I6-F1
#
_cell.length_a   1.000
_cell.length_b   1.000
_cell.length_c   1.000
_cell.angle_alpha   90.00
_cell.angle_beta   90.00
_cell.angle_gamma   90.00
#
_symmetry.space_group_name_H-M   'P 1'
#
loop_
_entity.id
_entity.type
_entity.pdbx_description
1 polymer ?
#
loop_
_entity_poly.entity_id
_entity_poly.type
_entity_poly.pdbx_seq_one_letter_code
_entity_poly.pdbx_strand_id
1 'polypeptide(L)'
;MPFECFQCGECCSYLGYVHVIKEEYGDYRFLVHNNYTNEDTPVTVDPDKLGLFDDKSIFTALPDACPFFRFQPGTDKAWCTAHLTRPDICRDYGCWRLLILDHKGRRVGRIMNIRTLCSENALLTKIWESCVEEHKEPDDRKWEETMTRILRNAGYTVRR
;
A
#
# COMPACT_ATOMS: atom_id res chain seq x y z
N MET A 1 -10.50 -9.72 -8.04
CA MET A 1 -10.09 -8.42 -8.63
C MET A 1 -8.63 -8.21 -8.25
N PRO A 2 -7.80 -7.64 -9.13
CA PRO A 2 -6.44 -7.27 -8.73
C PRO A 2 -6.50 -6.23 -7.61
N PHE A 3 -5.52 -6.27 -6.71
CA PHE A 3 -5.40 -5.30 -5.63
C PHE A 3 -5.33 -3.87 -6.18
N GLU A 4 -6.13 -2.96 -5.62
CA GLU A 4 -6.13 -1.54 -5.99
C GLU A 4 -5.43 -0.71 -4.91
N CYS A 5 -4.25 -0.17 -5.20
CA CYS A 5 -3.53 0.68 -4.25
C CYS A 5 -4.32 1.97 -3.95
N PHE A 6 -4.59 2.26 -2.68
CA PHE A 6 -5.27 3.49 -2.25
C PHE A 6 -4.35 4.73 -2.20
N GLN A 7 -3.07 4.57 -2.57
CA GLN A 7 -2.07 5.65 -2.61
C GLN A 7 -1.88 6.33 -1.23
N CYS A 8 -1.86 5.55 -0.15
CA CYS A 8 -1.62 6.06 1.21
C CYS A 8 -0.15 6.25 1.58
N GLY A 9 0.79 5.70 0.79
CA GLY A 9 2.22 5.85 1.00
C GLY A 9 2.85 4.98 2.07
N GLU A 10 2.06 4.30 2.91
CA GLU A 10 2.60 3.55 4.04
C GLU A 10 3.55 2.42 3.66
N CYS A 11 3.22 1.60 2.66
CA CYS A 11 4.16 0.57 2.19
C CYS A 11 5.40 1.22 1.59
N CYS A 12 5.21 2.21 0.71
CA CYS A 12 6.28 2.90 0.00
C CYS A 12 7.25 3.66 0.92
N SER A 13 6.80 4.07 2.11
CA SER A 13 7.60 4.80 3.10
C SER A 13 8.72 3.98 3.73
N TYR A 14 8.68 2.64 3.59
CA TYR A 14 9.69 1.72 4.14
C TYR A 14 10.29 0.79 3.08
N LEU A 15 9.87 0.92 1.83
CA LEU A 15 10.35 0.07 0.74
C LEU A 15 11.80 0.39 0.32
N GLY A 16 12.48 1.37 0.91
CA GLY A 16 13.91 1.61 0.72
C GLY A 16 14.79 0.48 1.26
N TYR A 17 14.30 -0.31 2.23
CA TYR A 17 14.98 -1.54 2.66
C TYR A 17 14.89 -2.67 1.63
N VAL A 18 13.84 -2.65 0.81
CA VAL A 18 13.53 -3.69 -0.17
C VAL A 18 14.14 -3.33 -1.51
N HIS A 19 13.85 -2.14 -2.01
CA HIS A 19 14.24 -1.66 -3.33
C HIS A 19 15.35 -0.63 -3.23
N VAL A 20 16.53 -0.97 -3.75
CA VAL A 20 17.67 -0.06 -3.85
C VAL A 20 18.03 0.17 -5.31
N ILE A 21 18.49 1.37 -5.64
CA ILE A 21 19.05 1.64 -6.98
C ILE A 21 20.45 1.04 -7.01
N LYS A 22 20.64 0.05 -7.87
CA LYS A 22 21.92 -0.63 -8.09
C LYS A 22 22.75 0.07 -9.17
N GLU A 23 22.10 0.48 -10.26
CA GLU A 23 22.72 1.17 -11.38
C GLU A 23 21.81 2.27 -11.94
N GLU A 24 22.42 3.33 -12.50
CA GLU A 24 21.75 4.40 -13.23
C GLU A 24 22.32 4.47 -14.65
N TYR A 25 21.43 4.39 -15.65
CA TYR A 25 21.78 4.32 -17.07
C TYR A 25 21.64 5.67 -17.79
N GLY A 26 21.29 6.73 -17.06
CA GLY A 26 20.87 8.00 -17.63
C GLY A 26 19.45 7.95 -18.23
N ASP A 27 18.94 9.11 -18.62
CA ASP A 27 17.57 9.29 -19.14
C ASP A 27 16.49 8.75 -18.19
N TYR A 28 16.71 8.92 -16.88
CA TYR A 28 15.83 8.42 -15.81
C TYR A 28 15.55 6.90 -15.87
N ARG A 29 16.52 6.12 -16.35
CA ARG A 29 16.51 4.65 -16.33
C ARG A 29 17.45 4.13 -15.26
N PHE A 30 16.97 3.14 -14.52
CA PHE A 30 17.63 2.58 -13.35
C PHE A 30 17.53 1.06 -13.34
N LEU A 31 18.52 0.40 -12.74
CA LEU A 31 18.40 -0.98 -12.30
C LEU A 31 18.07 -0.98 -10.81
N VAL A 32 16.91 -1.53 -10.48
CA VAL A 32 16.46 -1.65 -9.09
C VAL A 32 16.72 -3.06 -8.62
N HIS A 33 17.46 -3.18 -7.52
CA HIS A 33 17.72 -4.44 -6.86
C HIS A 33 16.75 -4.65 -5.70
N ASN A 34 16.21 -5.86 -5.58
CA ASN A 34 15.42 -6.28 -4.44
C ASN A 34 16.31 -7.03 -3.43
N ASN A 35 16.58 -6.42 -2.27
CA ASN A 35 17.43 -7.00 -1.23
C ASN A 35 16.89 -8.31 -0.62
N TYR A 36 15.61 -8.63 -0.80
CA TYR A 36 14.99 -9.84 -0.25
C TYR A 36 14.92 -10.98 -1.25
N THR A 37 14.64 -10.69 -2.52
CA THR A 37 14.54 -11.71 -3.57
C THR A 37 15.83 -11.87 -4.39
N ASN A 38 16.78 -10.94 -4.24
CA ASN A 38 17.97 -10.78 -5.08
C ASN A 38 17.67 -10.58 -6.58
N GLU A 39 16.45 -10.13 -6.91
CA GLU A 39 16.06 -9.85 -8.30
C GLU A 39 16.43 -8.44 -8.71
N ASP A 40 16.90 -8.29 -9.95
CA ASP A 40 17.17 -7.00 -10.58
C ASP A 40 16.07 -6.69 -11.59
N THR A 41 15.48 -5.50 -11.50
CA THR A 41 14.42 -5.03 -12.40
C THR A 41 14.81 -3.71 -13.04
N PRO A 42 14.79 -3.59 -14.39
CA PRO A 42 14.95 -2.30 -15.05
C PRO A 42 13.69 -1.46 -14.87
N VAL A 43 13.89 -0.21 -14.45
CA VAL A 43 12.82 0.73 -14.12
C VAL A 43 13.09 2.06 -14.82
N THR A 44 12.06 2.67 -15.38
CA THR A 44 12.10 4.00 -15.99
C THR A 44 11.11 4.91 -15.28
N VAL A 45 11.54 6.11 -14.91
CA VAL A 45 10.63 7.11 -14.33
C VAL A 45 9.59 7.50 -15.39
N ASP A 46 8.32 7.53 -14.98
CA ASP A 46 7.23 7.92 -15.85
C ASP A 46 7.47 9.37 -16.35
N PRO A 47 7.30 9.66 -17.66
CA PRO A 47 7.63 10.97 -18.23
C PRO A 47 6.91 12.17 -17.59
N ASP A 48 5.71 11.94 -17.05
CA ASP A 48 4.91 12.95 -16.35
C ASP A 48 5.38 13.22 -14.91
N LYS A 49 6.35 12.46 -14.40
CA LYS A 49 6.82 12.49 -13.00
C LYS A 49 8.30 12.79 -12.84
N LEU A 50 9.01 13.19 -13.91
CA LEU A 50 10.45 13.49 -13.86
C LEU A 50 10.79 14.53 -12.79
N GLY A 51 10.12 15.69 -12.82
CA GLY A 51 10.34 16.75 -11.83
C GLY A 51 9.98 16.33 -10.40
N LEU A 52 9.02 15.41 -10.24
CA LEU A 52 8.66 14.86 -8.92
C LEU A 52 9.72 13.89 -8.42
N PHE A 53 10.33 13.09 -9.30
CA PHE A 53 11.44 12.22 -8.95
C PHE A 53 12.69 12.99 -8.52
N ASP A 54 12.96 14.13 -9.15
CA ASP A 54 14.13 14.98 -8.86
C ASP A 54 14.07 15.62 -7.48
N ASP A 55 12.87 15.87 -6.95
CA ASP A 55 12.70 16.26 -5.56
C ASP A 55 13.15 15.12 -4.63
N LYS A 56 14.16 15.35 -3.80
CA LYS A 56 14.66 14.37 -2.83
C LYS A 56 14.29 14.73 -1.37
N SER A 57 13.49 15.78 -1.16
CA SER A 57 13.11 16.26 0.19
C SER A 57 12.37 15.20 1.02
N ILE A 58 11.68 14.27 0.37
CA ILE A 58 10.96 13.18 1.05
C ILE A 58 11.87 12.38 1.97
N PHE A 59 13.15 12.20 1.60
CA PHE A 59 14.10 11.40 2.37
C PHE A 59 14.57 12.09 3.65
N THR A 60 14.36 13.41 3.78
CA THR A 60 14.58 14.09 5.06
C THR A 60 13.54 13.68 6.10
N ALA A 61 12.30 13.47 5.70
CA ALA A 61 11.21 13.04 6.59
C ALA A 61 11.12 11.50 6.70
N LEU A 62 11.41 10.80 5.61
CA LEU A 62 11.31 9.35 5.46
C LEU A 62 12.61 8.80 4.83
N PRO A 63 13.69 8.66 5.61
CA PRO A 63 14.98 8.21 5.09
C PRO A 63 14.93 6.84 4.40
N ASP A 64 14.02 5.97 4.85
CA ASP A 64 13.86 4.60 4.38
C ASP A 64 12.77 4.45 3.30
N ALA A 65 12.31 5.57 2.73
CA ALA A 65 11.38 5.58 1.62
C ALA A 65 11.94 4.85 0.39
N CYS A 66 11.05 4.25 -0.40
CA CYS A 66 11.41 3.76 -1.73
C CYS A 66 12.01 4.90 -2.57
N PRO A 67 13.08 4.66 -3.35
CA PRO A 67 13.73 5.67 -4.18
C PRO A 67 12.76 6.42 -5.13
N PHE A 68 11.71 5.72 -5.57
CA PHE A 68 10.69 6.19 -6.51
C PHE A 68 9.40 6.68 -5.82
N PHE A 69 9.37 6.78 -4.49
CA PHE A 69 8.17 7.20 -3.75
C PHE A 69 8.14 8.70 -3.50
N ARG A 70 7.05 9.37 -3.88
CA ARG A 70 6.80 10.79 -3.61
C ARG A 70 5.36 11.03 -3.21
N PHE A 71 5.09 12.10 -2.45
CA PHE A 71 3.74 12.61 -2.33
C PHE A 71 3.43 13.53 -3.50
N GLN A 72 2.20 13.46 -4.00
CA GLN A 72 1.71 14.42 -4.97
C GLN A 72 1.60 15.79 -4.31
N PRO A 73 2.17 16.85 -4.90
CA PRO A 73 2.10 18.20 -4.33
C PRO A 73 0.65 18.65 -4.09
N GLY A 74 0.41 19.19 -2.90
CA GLY A 74 -0.91 19.69 -2.49
C GLY A 74 -1.94 18.62 -2.12
N THR A 75 -1.56 17.34 -2.06
CA THR A 75 -2.45 16.25 -1.63
C THR A 75 -1.77 15.32 -0.61
N ASP A 76 -2.53 14.39 -0.05
CA ASP A 76 -2.05 13.30 0.80
C ASP A 76 -1.74 12.02 -0.01
N LYS A 77 -1.78 12.10 -1.34
CA LYS A 77 -1.66 10.93 -2.22
C LYS A 77 -0.21 10.59 -2.51
N ALA A 78 0.13 9.35 -2.22
CA ALA A 78 1.42 8.75 -2.56
C ALA A 78 1.48 8.29 -4.01
N TRP A 79 2.52 8.72 -4.71
CA TRP A 79 2.80 8.38 -6.09
C TRP A 79 4.10 7.58 -6.18
N CYS A 80 4.09 6.57 -7.06
CA CYS A 80 5.30 5.94 -7.55
C CYS A 80 5.71 6.68 -8.82
N THR A 81 6.93 7.22 -8.85
CA THR A 81 7.43 7.97 -10.00
C THR A 81 7.80 7.07 -11.17
N ALA A 82 7.89 5.75 -10.98
CA ALA A 82 8.12 4.77 -12.02
C ALA A 82 7.02 3.72 -12.05
N HIS A 83 5.76 4.17 -11.96
CA HIS A 83 4.62 3.29 -11.77
C HIS A 83 4.48 2.29 -12.93
N LEU A 84 4.70 2.73 -14.17
CA LEU A 84 4.48 1.89 -15.35
C LEU A 84 5.42 0.70 -15.42
N THR A 85 6.69 0.90 -15.04
CA THR A 85 7.74 -0.12 -15.09
C THR A 85 8.14 -0.64 -13.70
N ARG A 86 7.30 -0.40 -12.68
CA ARG A 86 7.61 -0.85 -11.31
C ARG A 86 7.81 -2.37 -11.25
N PRO A 87 8.64 -2.88 -10.32
CA PRO A 87 8.80 -4.31 -10.11
C PRO A 87 7.47 -5.05 -9.91
N ASP A 88 7.38 -6.28 -10.41
CA ASP A 88 6.14 -7.08 -10.35
C ASP A 88 5.67 -7.30 -8.91
N ILE A 89 6.60 -7.49 -7.96
CA ILE A 89 6.27 -7.56 -6.54
C ILE A 89 5.51 -6.33 -6.04
N CYS A 90 5.80 -5.12 -6.56
CA CYS A 90 5.04 -3.92 -6.21
C CYS A 90 3.65 -3.86 -6.87
N ARG A 91 3.45 -4.57 -7.98
CA ARG A 91 2.14 -4.70 -8.65
C ARG A 91 1.25 -5.69 -7.91
N ASP A 92 1.85 -6.77 -7.43
CA ASP A 92 1.14 -7.88 -6.81
C ASP A 92 0.95 -7.68 -5.29
N TYR A 93 1.74 -6.81 -4.67
CA TYR A 93 1.68 -6.56 -3.24
C TYR A 93 0.38 -5.86 -2.83
N GLY A 94 -0.51 -6.64 -2.21
CA GLY A 94 -1.67 -6.13 -1.49
C GLY A 94 -1.31 -5.74 -0.06
N CYS A 95 -1.18 -4.43 0.22
CA CYS A 95 -0.91 -3.93 1.57
C CYS A 95 -2.11 -4.05 2.53
N TRP A 96 -3.23 -4.57 2.04
CA TRP A 96 -4.42 -4.92 2.81
C TRP A 96 -5.22 -5.99 2.06
N ARG A 97 -5.93 -6.80 2.84
CA ARG A 97 -6.94 -7.76 2.41
C ARG A 97 -8.33 -7.12 2.34
N LEU A 98 -8.64 -6.25 3.31
CA LEU A 98 -9.84 -5.43 3.31
C LEU A 98 -9.49 -3.99 3.70
N LEU A 99 -9.91 -3.02 2.91
CA LEU A 99 -9.82 -1.59 3.25
C LEU A 99 -11.16 -1.11 3.81
N ILE A 100 -11.13 -0.44 4.98
CA ILE A 100 -12.32 -0.03 5.71
C ILE A 100 -12.39 1.50 5.72
N LEU A 101 -13.47 2.04 5.16
CA LEU A 101 -13.71 3.47 5.02
C LEU A 101 -14.95 3.91 5.82
N ASP A 102 -14.91 5.13 6.36
CA ASP A 102 -16.09 5.76 6.95
C ASP A 102 -17.09 6.24 5.88
N HIS A 103 -18.22 6.80 6.34
CA HIS A 103 -19.27 7.34 5.48
C HIS A 103 -18.82 8.53 4.61
N LYS A 104 -17.65 9.14 4.89
CA LYS A 104 -17.03 10.21 4.09
C LYS A 104 -15.97 9.66 3.13
N GLY A 105 -15.79 8.34 3.07
CA GLY A 105 -14.77 7.68 2.24
C GLY A 105 -13.35 7.76 2.81
N ARG A 106 -13.18 8.21 4.06
CA ARG A 106 -11.87 8.29 4.71
C ARG A 106 -11.51 6.93 5.30
N ARG A 107 -10.25 6.52 5.16
CA ARG A 107 -9.76 5.27 5.76
C ARG A 107 -9.83 5.35 7.27
N VAL A 108 -10.52 4.38 7.88
CA VAL A 108 -10.59 4.20 9.34
C VAL A 108 -9.93 2.91 9.81
N GLY A 109 -9.63 1.99 8.89
CA GLY A 109 -8.85 0.81 9.20
C GLY A 109 -8.54 -0.02 7.96
N ARG A 110 -7.74 -1.04 8.15
CA ARG A 110 -7.53 -2.10 7.16
C ARG A 110 -7.35 -3.43 7.86
N ILE A 111 -7.66 -4.51 7.17
CA ILE A 111 -7.32 -5.85 7.62
C ILE A 111 -6.18 -6.36 6.74
N MET A 112 -5.10 -6.80 7.38
CA MET A 112 -3.90 -7.35 6.73
C MET A 112 -4.15 -8.80 6.26
N ASN A 113 -3.27 -9.35 5.42
CA ASN A 113 -3.40 -10.70 4.87
C ASN A 113 -3.58 -11.80 5.92
N ILE A 114 -2.87 -11.68 7.06
CA ILE A 114 -3.00 -12.58 8.22
C ILE A 114 -4.25 -12.30 9.07
N ARG A 115 -5.27 -11.63 8.51
CA ARG A 115 -6.54 -11.29 9.14
C ARG A 115 -6.39 -10.44 10.41
N THR A 116 -5.35 -9.62 10.48
CA THR A 116 -5.14 -8.68 11.59
C THR A 116 -5.73 -7.31 11.25
N LEU A 117 -6.60 -6.79 12.11
CA LEU A 117 -7.06 -5.42 12.02
C LEU A 117 -5.95 -4.44 12.42
N CYS A 118 -5.70 -3.46 11.56
CA CYS A 118 -4.90 -2.28 11.84
C CYS A 118 -5.83 -1.05 11.79
N SER A 119 -6.14 -0.49 12.95
CA SER A 119 -7.03 0.65 13.11
C SER A 119 -6.78 1.36 14.43
N GLU A 120 -6.86 2.69 14.42
CA GLU A 120 -6.93 3.54 15.62
C GLU A 120 -8.39 3.90 15.98
N ASN A 121 -9.37 3.45 15.19
CA ASN A 121 -10.77 3.77 15.41
C ASN A 121 -11.35 2.84 16.49
N ALA A 122 -11.61 3.40 17.67
CA ALA A 122 -12.12 2.66 18.83
C ALA A 122 -13.44 1.90 18.56
N LEU A 123 -14.34 2.46 17.74
CA LEU A 123 -15.60 1.78 17.39
C LEU A 123 -15.33 0.57 16.49
N LEU A 124 -14.44 0.71 15.52
CA LEU A 124 -14.04 -0.38 14.63
C LEU A 124 -13.33 -1.50 15.42
N THR A 125 -12.43 -1.14 16.34
CA THR A 125 -11.78 -2.09 17.24
C THR A 125 -12.80 -2.86 18.09
N LYS A 126 -13.80 -2.16 18.64
CA LYS A 126 -14.87 -2.80 19.42
C LYS A 126 -15.72 -3.76 18.59
N ILE A 127 -16.03 -3.41 17.34
CA ILE A 127 -16.77 -4.30 16.42
C ILE A 127 -15.95 -5.55 16.13
N TRP A 128 -14.66 -5.37 15.85
CA TRP A 128 -13.73 -6.47 15.60
C TRP A 128 -13.69 -7.43 16.79
N GLU A 129 -13.46 -6.91 18.00
CA GLU A 129 -13.47 -7.71 19.24
C GLU A 129 -14.81 -8.41 19.52
N SER A 130 -15.93 -7.92 18.98
CA SER A 130 -17.24 -8.55 19.16
C SER A 130 -17.54 -9.71 18.21
N CYS A 131 -16.70 -9.93 17.18
CA CYS A 131 -16.92 -10.94 16.12
C CYS A 131 -15.79 -11.99 16.07
N VAL A 132 -15.35 -12.46 17.25
CA VAL A 132 -14.20 -13.38 17.40
C VAL A 132 -14.43 -14.73 16.71
N GLU A 133 -15.65 -15.26 16.70
CA GLU A 133 -15.94 -16.53 16.04
C GLU A 133 -15.83 -16.41 14.52
N GLU A 134 -16.30 -15.30 13.95
CA GLU A 134 -16.12 -15.00 12.54
C GLU A 134 -14.65 -14.88 12.15
N HIS A 135 -13.76 -14.46 13.08
CA HIS A 135 -12.31 -14.44 12.83
C HIS A 135 -11.70 -15.83 12.65
N LYS A 136 -12.32 -16.86 13.23
CA LYS A 136 -11.84 -18.24 13.21
C LYS A 136 -12.29 -19.04 11.99
N GLU A 137 -13.16 -18.49 11.13
CA GLU A 137 -13.64 -19.18 9.91
C GLU A 137 -12.45 -19.60 9.01
N PRO A 138 -12.18 -20.89 8.82
CA PRO A 138 -10.99 -21.34 8.09
C PRO A 138 -11.03 -21.00 6.60
N ASP A 139 -12.21 -20.93 5.98
CA ASP A 139 -12.34 -20.57 4.57
C ASP A 139 -12.18 -19.05 4.39
N ASP A 140 -11.09 -18.67 3.73
CA ASP A 140 -10.73 -17.29 3.43
C ASP A 140 -11.84 -16.49 2.73
N ARG A 141 -12.56 -17.12 1.80
CA ARG A 141 -13.63 -16.45 1.05
C ARG A 141 -14.86 -16.24 1.92
N LYS A 142 -15.27 -17.26 2.69
CA LYS A 142 -16.38 -17.14 3.64
C LYS A 142 -16.07 -16.13 4.75
N TRP A 143 -14.83 -16.14 5.24
CA TRP A 143 -14.34 -15.18 6.21
C TRP A 143 -14.45 -13.76 5.68
N GLU A 144 -13.96 -13.49 4.46
CA GLU A 144 -14.04 -12.16 3.84
C GLU A 144 -15.48 -11.70 3.61
N GLU A 145 -16.35 -12.58 3.12
CA GLU A 145 -17.78 -12.29 2.91
C GLU A 145 -18.47 -11.93 4.24
N THR A 146 -18.15 -12.68 5.29
CA THR A 146 -18.69 -12.49 6.63
C THR A 146 -18.23 -11.17 7.24
N MET A 147 -16.92 -10.90 7.23
CA MET A 147 -16.36 -9.65 7.74
C MET A 147 -16.87 -8.44 6.95
N THR A 148 -16.96 -8.55 5.62
CA THR A 148 -17.51 -7.50 4.77
C THR A 148 -18.96 -7.17 5.17
N ARG A 149 -19.78 -8.20 5.42
CA ARG A 149 -21.18 -8.02 5.86
C ARG A 149 -21.26 -7.34 7.23
N ILE A 150 -20.48 -7.79 8.22
CA ILE A 150 -20.44 -7.19 9.56
C ILE A 150 -20.09 -5.70 9.48
N LEU A 151 -19.01 -5.37 8.77
CA LEU A 151 -18.52 -4.00 8.65
C LEU A 151 -19.51 -3.10 7.89
N ARG A 152 -20.15 -3.62 6.83
CA ARG A 152 -21.18 -2.87 6.09
C ARG A 152 -22.42 -2.62 6.94
N ASN A 153 -22.87 -3.61 7.71
CA ASN A 153 -24.00 -3.44 8.64
C ASN A 153 -23.70 -2.41 9.74
N ALA A 154 -22.42 -2.27 10.11
CA ALA A 154 -21.97 -1.23 11.03
C ALA A 154 -21.79 0.16 10.38
N GLY A 155 -22.11 0.31 9.10
CA GLY A 155 -22.08 1.60 8.39
C GLY A 155 -20.76 1.93 7.68
N TYR A 156 -19.82 0.97 7.58
CA TYR A 156 -18.57 1.18 6.86
C TYR A 156 -18.66 0.77 5.38
N THR A 157 -17.83 1.40 4.56
CA THR A 157 -17.57 0.91 3.20
C THR A 157 -16.33 0.02 3.21
N VAL A 158 -16.42 -1.15 2.58
CA VAL A 158 -15.33 -2.13 2.51
C VAL A 158 -14.93 -2.36 1.06
N ARG A 159 -13.62 -2.26 0.78
CA ARG A 159 -12.99 -2.62 -0.51
C ARG A 159 -12.11 -3.86 -0.36
N ARG A 160 -12.05 -4.66 -1.42
CA ARG A 160 -11.24 -5.89 -1.59
C ARG A 160 -10.25 -5.65 -2.71
#